data_AF-A0A6A4G2Z1-F1
#
_entry.id   AF-A0A6A4G2Z1-F1
#
_cell.length_a   1.000
_cell.length_b   1.000
_cell.length_c   1.000
_cell.angle_alpha   90.00
_cell.angle_beta   90.00
_cell.angle_gamma   90.00
#
_symmetry.space_group_name_H-M   'P 1'
#
loop_
_entity.id
_entity.type
_entity.pdbx_description
1 polymer ?
#
loop_
_entity_poly.entity_id
_entity_poly.type
_entity_poly.pdbx_seq_one_letter_code
_entity_poly.pdbx_strand_id
1 'polypeptide(L)'
;MAKLLTAFPNEELSISGESNATTIAFYVSKILLNLFESSAREANNIVLVETQVLFTHLLPAVLEHISPTEGSTSGNLGANNDGLAVNCLKILHVVLLDFDYEDDNGEYELYDHFIRSTLVPFLDSMLNGHATKVESTWGLTSELLFGLISSDSSLLSGAKELRVMSAILGLLSVSPKFQALPSHATQLLNVLVDSYNGHLDELYDSGIAESVVAGLAFATRRKELDSNLVDLLVVLQHLLHQQHGNSRQQSLPGSPQGFNELVRCGPILIQLCVGTDATRKVHGRLGDLSPEEDEVEGGISPCGRNRVEDKIADLASRCLVFLSQIFGEQLNEAVFLNDKEPADESLSSSLLLCLQVNDLNVDGVVMLRVLLMLKNCLRCEGNNAYVSNWMTEDSRVLKAVKELASQDQDIRLENERGKSGQQRSGPSIGEQISRTSAAIVRLCRS
;
A
#
# COMPACT_ATOMS: atom_id res chain seq x y z
N MET A 1 -31.30 -19.36 16.52
CA MET A 1 -30.00 -19.26 15.83
C MET A 1 -28.86 -18.94 16.78
N ALA A 2 -28.87 -17.83 17.54
CA ALA A 2 -27.82 -17.49 18.50
C ALA A 2 -27.44 -18.66 19.44
N LYS A 3 -28.42 -19.31 20.09
CA LYS A 3 -28.18 -20.50 20.93
C LYS A 3 -27.53 -21.68 20.21
N LEU A 4 -27.82 -21.87 18.91
CA LEU A 4 -27.21 -22.95 18.12
C LEU A 4 -25.75 -22.62 17.78
N LEU A 5 -25.46 -21.36 17.47
CA LEU A 5 -24.11 -20.86 17.23
C LEU A 5 -23.22 -20.94 18.47
N THR A 6 -23.78 -20.75 19.67
CA THR A 6 -22.99 -20.74 20.91
C THR A 6 -22.90 -22.10 21.60
N ALA A 7 -23.99 -22.86 21.68
CA ALA A 7 -24.01 -24.09 22.47
C ALA A 7 -23.46 -25.32 21.73
N PHE A 8 -23.57 -25.36 20.40
CA PHE A 8 -23.23 -26.56 19.61
C PHE A 8 -22.43 -26.26 18.33
N PRO A 9 -21.42 -25.36 18.34
CA PRO A 9 -20.82 -24.85 17.10
C PRO A 9 -20.14 -25.93 16.25
N ASN A 10 -19.51 -26.91 16.91
CA ASN A 10 -18.72 -27.95 16.27
C ASN A 10 -19.45 -29.29 16.09
N GLU A 11 -20.74 -29.36 16.46
CA GLU A 11 -21.50 -30.59 16.32
C GLU A 11 -21.77 -30.87 14.83
N GLU A 12 -21.50 -32.09 14.39
CA GLU A 12 -21.66 -32.50 12.99
C GLU A 12 -23.12 -32.85 12.69
N LEU A 13 -23.65 -32.25 11.63
CA LEU A 13 -24.92 -32.57 11.03
C LEU A 13 -24.69 -33.55 9.87
N SER A 14 -25.36 -34.69 9.96
CA SER A 14 -25.49 -35.64 8.86
C SER A 14 -26.79 -35.36 8.10
N ILE A 15 -26.68 -34.60 7.00
CA ILE A 15 -27.83 -34.29 6.15
C ILE A 15 -28.01 -35.44 5.15
N SER A 16 -29.16 -36.11 5.20
CA SER A 16 -29.46 -37.22 4.30
C SER A 16 -29.47 -36.75 2.83
N GLY A 17 -28.50 -37.20 2.04
CA GLY A 17 -28.38 -36.85 0.61
C GLY A 17 -27.12 -36.07 0.24
N GLU A 18 -26.39 -35.52 1.20
CA GLU A 18 -25.08 -34.89 0.98
C GLU A 18 -23.97 -35.82 1.48
N SER A 19 -22.91 -35.99 0.68
CA SER A 19 -21.78 -36.87 1.03
C SER A 19 -20.81 -36.27 2.06
N ASN A 20 -20.97 -34.99 2.41
CA ASN A 20 -20.07 -34.26 3.28
C ASN A 20 -20.77 -33.89 4.58
N ALA A 21 -20.20 -34.29 5.72
CA ALA A 21 -20.63 -33.80 7.03
C ALA A 21 -20.35 -32.29 7.14
N THR A 22 -21.30 -31.55 7.71
CA THR A 22 -21.18 -30.10 7.96
C THR A 22 -21.42 -29.80 9.43
N THR A 23 -20.91 -28.69 9.96
CA THR A 23 -21.15 -28.32 11.36
C THR A 23 -22.45 -27.54 11.52
N ILE A 24 -23.06 -27.59 12.71
CA ILE A 24 -24.22 -26.75 13.04
C ILE A 24 -23.91 -25.27 12.79
N ALA A 25 -22.74 -24.77 13.19
CA ALA A 25 -22.38 -23.37 12.98
C ALA A 25 -22.39 -22.98 11.50
N PHE A 26 -21.78 -23.80 10.64
CA PHE A 26 -21.76 -23.55 9.20
C PHE A 26 -23.17 -23.58 8.60
N TYR A 27 -23.98 -24.57 8.96
CA TYR A 27 -25.35 -24.68 8.47
C TYR A 27 -26.23 -23.51 8.93
N VAL A 28 -26.14 -23.11 10.19
CA VAL A 28 -26.87 -21.97 10.75
C VAL A 28 -26.42 -20.66 10.09
N SER A 29 -25.11 -20.48 9.85
CA SER A 29 -24.59 -19.28 9.17
C SER A 29 -25.17 -19.13 7.76
N LYS A 30 -25.33 -20.24 7.01
CA LYS A 30 -25.95 -20.21 5.69
C LYS A 30 -27.42 -19.81 5.74
N ILE A 31 -28.18 -20.36 6.69
CA ILE A 31 -29.59 -20.00 6.85
C ILE A 31 -29.74 -18.52 7.20
N LEU A 32 -28.94 -18.04 8.16
CA LEU A 32 -28.94 -16.64 8.56
C LEU A 32 -28.57 -15.71 7.42
N LEU A 33 -27.51 -16.04 6.66
CA LEU A 33 -27.09 -15.23 5.52
C LEU A 33 -28.20 -15.14 4.47
N ASN A 34 -28.79 -16.26 4.07
CA ASN A 34 -29.90 -16.26 3.11
C ASN A 34 -31.11 -15.47 3.63
N LEU A 35 -31.42 -15.58 4.92
CA LEU A 35 -32.51 -14.84 5.55
C LEU A 35 -32.25 -13.34 5.49
N PHE A 36 -31.05 -12.88 5.88
CA PHE A 36 -30.72 -11.45 5.90
C PHE A 36 -30.57 -10.89 4.50
N GLU A 37 -29.92 -11.57 3.56
CA GLU A 37 -29.81 -11.12 2.16
C GLU A 37 -31.19 -10.97 1.50
N SER A 38 -32.12 -11.87 1.80
CA SER A 38 -33.50 -11.75 1.30
C SER A 38 -34.24 -10.61 2.00
N SER A 39 -34.07 -10.48 3.32
CA SER A 39 -34.75 -9.45 4.13
C SER A 39 -34.30 -8.04 3.77
N ALA A 40 -32.99 -7.82 3.55
CA ALA A 40 -32.42 -6.56 3.10
C ALA A 40 -33.05 -6.04 1.80
N ARG A 41 -33.43 -6.96 0.90
CA ARG A 41 -33.99 -6.63 -0.41
C ARG A 41 -35.50 -6.42 -0.39
N GLU A 42 -36.21 -7.15 0.46
CA GLU A 42 -37.67 -7.29 0.34
C GLU A 42 -38.44 -6.67 1.52
N ALA A 43 -37.90 -6.67 2.75
CA ALA A 43 -38.61 -6.19 3.93
C ALA A 43 -37.71 -6.02 5.18
N ASN A 44 -36.91 -4.93 5.24
CA ASN A 44 -36.09 -4.55 6.40
C ASN A 44 -36.86 -4.65 7.74
N ASN A 45 -38.11 -4.22 7.72
CA ASN A 45 -38.99 -4.15 8.90
C ASN A 45 -39.21 -5.49 9.62
N ILE A 46 -39.09 -6.65 8.96
CA ILE A 46 -39.38 -7.96 9.59
C ILE A 46 -38.27 -8.36 10.57
N VAL A 47 -37.03 -8.01 10.25
CA VAL A 47 -35.87 -8.36 11.09
C VAL A 47 -35.65 -7.29 12.17
N LEU A 48 -36.03 -6.04 11.91
CA LEU A 48 -35.97 -4.94 12.88
C LEU A 48 -36.99 -5.10 14.03
N VAL A 49 -37.97 -5.99 13.93
CA VAL A 49 -38.94 -6.25 15.03
C VAL A 49 -38.26 -6.68 16.34
N GLU A 50 -37.07 -7.28 16.27
CA GLU A 50 -36.32 -7.78 17.44
C GLU A 50 -34.85 -7.28 17.44
N THR A 51 -34.64 -5.99 17.18
CA THR A 51 -33.30 -5.35 17.18
C THR A 51 -32.51 -5.62 18.46
N GLN A 52 -33.17 -5.65 19.61
CA GLN A 52 -32.51 -5.97 20.87
C GLN A 52 -31.88 -7.37 20.85
N VAL A 53 -32.62 -8.40 20.41
CA VAL A 53 -32.10 -9.78 20.32
C VAL A 53 -31.00 -9.88 19.26
N LEU A 54 -31.15 -9.16 18.16
CA LEU A 54 -30.16 -9.11 17.08
C LEU A 54 -28.80 -8.62 17.62
N PHE A 55 -28.75 -7.43 18.23
CA PHE A 55 -27.50 -6.80 18.66
C PHE A 55 -26.93 -7.37 19.96
N THR A 56 -27.75 -7.85 20.88
CA THR A 56 -27.28 -8.35 22.19
C THR A 56 -26.93 -9.83 22.20
N HIS A 57 -27.47 -10.63 21.27
CA HIS A 57 -27.30 -12.08 21.29
C HIS A 57 -26.83 -12.65 19.96
N LEU A 58 -27.45 -12.26 18.84
CA LEU A 58 -27.16 -12.91 17.56
C LEU A 58 -25.84 -12.45 16.96
N LEU A 59 -25.62 -11.15 16.80
CA LEU A 59 -24.38 -10.63 16.21
C LEU A 59 -23.13 -10.93 17.06
N PRO A 60 -23.17 -10.85 18.40
CA PRO A 60 -22.05 -11.33 19.22
C PRO A 60 -21.74 -12.82 18.99
N ALA A 61 -22.76 -13.68 18.89
CA ALA A 61 -22.56 -15.09 18.58
C ALA A 61 -21.99 -15.32 17.17
N VAL A 62 -22.30 -14.45 16.20
CA VAL A 62 -21.73 -14.47 14.84
C VAL A 62 -20.25 -14.09 14.87
N LEU A 63 -19.86 -13.08 15.66
CA LEU A 63 -18.47 -12.62 15.79
C LEU A 63 -17.51 -13.71 16.27
N GLU A 64 -17.95 -14.56 17.21
CA GLU A 64 -17.13 -15.65 17.75
C GLU A 64 -16.61 -16.63 16.68
N HIS A 65 -17.27 -16.70 15.53
CA HIS A 65 -16.95 -17.62 14.42
C HIS A 65 -16.12 -17.00 13.29
N ILE A 66 -15.73 -15.73 13.41
CA ILE A 66 -14.93 -15.03 12.37
C ILE A 66 -13.43 -15.30 12.56
N SER A 67 -12.98 -15.49 13.80
CA SER A 67 -11.58 -15.83 14.09
C SER A 67 -11.34 -17.33 13.89
N PRO A 68 -10.36 -17.74 13.08
CA PRO A 68 -10.03 -19.16 12.94
C PRO A 68 -9.53 -19.71 14.28
N THR A 69 -10.24 -20.67 14.85
CA THR A 69 -9.83 -21.36 16.07
C THR A 69 -8.65 -22.28 15.79
N GLU A 70 -7.54 -22.07 16.51
CA GLU A 70 -6.39 -22.96 16.51
C GLU A 70 -6.83 -24.36 16.97
N GLY A 71 -6.83 -25.32 16.03
CA GLY A 71 -7.26 -26.70 16.30
C GLY A 71 -7.83 -27.45 15.10
N SER A 72 -8.13 -26.77 13.99
CA SER A 72 -8.82 -27.34 12.83
C SER A 72 -7.91 -27.69 11.64
N THR A 73 -6.72 -28.22 11.91
CA THR A 73 -5.78 -28.72 10.88
C THR A 73 -6.08 -30.17 10.46
N SER A 74 -7.33 -30.48 10.09
CA SER A 74 -7.65 -31.75 9.42
C SER A 74 -8.50 -31.52 8.18
N GLY A 75 -7.81 -31.47 7.02
CA GLY A 75 -8.24 -31.83 5.66
C GLY A 75 -9.53 -31.23 5.07
N ASN A 76 -10.66 -31.34 5.76
CA ASN A 76 -12.00 -30.88 5.35
C ASN A 76 -12.63 -29.87 6.33
N LEU A 77 -12.25 -29.88 7.61
CA LEU A 77 -12.76 -28.91 8.60
C LEU A 77 -12.17 -27.51 8.39
N GLY A 78 -10.93 -27.41 7.91
CA GLY A 78 -10.30 -26.11 7.62
C GLY A 78 -11.03 -25.32 6.53
N ALA A 79 -11.42 -25.98 5.43
CA ALA A 79 -12.19 -25.35 4.36
C ALA A 79 -13.61 -24.94 4.80
N ASN A 80 -14.24 -25.75 5.67
CA ASN A 80 -15.54 -25.41 6.25
C ASN A 80 -15.44 -24.23 7.23
N ASN A 81 -14.35 -24.11 7.98
CA ASN A 81 -14.12 -23.00 8.91
C ASN A 81 -13.85 -21.68 8.19
N ASP A 82 -13.08 -21.70 7.10
CA ASP A 82 -12.90 -20.50 6.26
C ASP A 82 -14.25 -20.05 5.67
N GLY A 83 -15.06 -20.99 5.20
CA GLY A 83 -16.41 -20.71 4.69
C GLY A 83 -17.38 -20.18 5.76
N LEU A 84 -17.27 -20.67 7.01
CA LEU A 84 -18.05 -20.18 8.15
C LEU A 84 -17.70 -18.71 8.46
N ALA A 85 -16.41 -18.40 8.60
CA ALA A 85 -15.97 -17.03 8.90
C ALA A 85 -16.39 -16.04 7.80
N VAL A 86 -16.30 -16.46 6.52
CA VAL A 86 -16.81 -15.69 5.38
C VAL A 86 -18.31 -15.45 5.49
N ASN A 87 -19.12 -16.47 5.80
CA ASN A 87 -20.57 -16.27 5.97
C ASN A 87 -20.89 -15.32 7.13
N CYS A 88 -20.18 -15.45 8.25
CA CYS A 88 -20.36 -14.56 9.40
C CYS A 88 -20.02 -13.10 9.07
N LEU A 89 -18.93 -12.85 8.35
CA LEU A 89 -18.60 -11.51 7.88
C LEU A 89 -19.65 -10.96 6.90
N LYS A 90 -20.16 -11.79 5.99
CA LYS A 90 -21.25 -11.39 5.07
C LYS A 90 -22.55 -11.08 5.82
N ILE A 91 -22.88 -11.83 6.86
CA ILE A 91 -24.02 -11.50 7.73
C ILE A 91 -23.82 -10.11 8.34
N LEU A 92 -22.63 -9.79 8.86
CA LEU A 92 -22.34 -8.46 9.41
C LEU A 92 -22.44 -7.37 8.35
N HIS A 93 -21.95 -7.60 7.14
CA HIS A 93 -22.10 -6.67 6.02
C HIS A 93 -23.56 -6.33 5.76
N VAL A 94 -24.38 -7.35 5.52
CA VAL A 94 -25.80 -7.16 5.20
C VAL A 94 -26.53 -6.49 6.36
N VAL A 95 -26.34 -6.99 7.58
CA VAL A 95 -27.06 -6.47 8.74
C VAL A 95 -26.62 -5.04 9.08
N LEU A 96 -25.34 -4.70 8.99
CA LEU A 96 -24.84 -3.40 9.46
C LEU A 96 -24.83 -2.30 8.39
N LEU A 97 -24.85 -2.67 7.11
CA LEU A 97 -24.72 -1.71 6.00
C LEU A 97 -25.96 -1.62 5.11
N ASP A 98 -26.71 -2.72 4.93
CA ASP A 98 -27.86 -2.73 4.01
C ASP A 98 -29.20 -2.44 4.72
N PHE A 99 -29.21 -2.50 6.05
CA PHE A 99 -30.40 -2.25 6.85
C PHE A 99 -30.50 -0.79 7.28
N ASP A 100 -31.69 -0.22 7.13
CA ASP A 100 -31.99 1.15 7.58
C ASP A 100 -32.41 1.13 9.06
N TYR A 101 -31.52 1.58 9.95
CA TYR A 101 -31.80 1.76 11.37
C TYR A 101 -32.26 3.19 11.64
N GLU A 102 -33.50 3.37 12.12
CA GLU A 102 -34.03 4.70 12.45
C GLU A 102 -33.83 5.06 13.94
N ASP A 103 -33.70 6.36 14.21
CA ASP A 103 -33.40 6.89 15.55
C ASP A 103 -34.63 6.94 16.47
N ASP A 104 -35.84 6.80 15.90
CA ASP A 104 -37.11 7.06 16.60
C ASP A 104 -37.44 6.06 17.72
N ASN A 105 -36.79 4.87 17.74
CA ASN A 105 -37.07 3.78 18.68
C ASN A 105 -35.86 3.32 19.53
N GLY A 106 -34.73 4.05 19.50
CA GLY A 106 -33.48 3.60 20.15
C GLY A 106 -32.80 2.41 19.46
N GLU A 107 -33.24 2.06 18.25
CA GLU A 107 -32.60 1.02 17.42
C GLU A 107 -31.19 1.44 17.02
N TYR A 108 -31.01 2.72 16.70
CA TYR A 108 -29.71 3.31 16.41
C TYR A 108 -28.76 3.26 17.63
N GLU A 109 -29.26 3.40 18.85
CA GLU A 109 -28.42 3.30 20.07
C GLU A 109 -27.81 1.90 20.24
N LEU A 110 -28.60 0.85 19.94
CA LEU A 110 -28.12 -0.54 20.00
C LEU A 110 -27.10 -0.84 18.90
N TYR A 111 -27.36 -0.33 17.69
CA TYR A 111 -26.45 -0.40 16.54
C TYR A 111 -25.12 0.27 16.85
N ASP A 112 -25.17 1.54 17.28
CA ASP A 112 -23.99 2.34 17.62
C ASP A 112 -23.20 1.71 18.77
N HIS A 113 -23.88 1.26 19.82
CA HIS A 113 -23.26 0.59 20.95
C HIS A 113 -22.53 -0.70 20.52
N PHE A 114 -23.17 -1.53 19.69
CA PHE A 114 -22.56 -2.76 19.18
C PHE A 114 -21.31 -2.45 18.34
N ILE A 115 -21.38 -1.46 17.44
CA ILE A 115 -20.24 -1.08 16.60
C ILE A 115 -19.08 -0.60 17.45
N ARG A 116 -19.32 0.42 18.29
CA ARG A 116 -18.26 1.09 19.06
C ARG A 116 -17.66 0.19 20.15
N SER A 117 -18.50 -0.58 20.83
CA SER A 117 -18.08 -1.30 22.05
C SER A 117 -17.71 -2.76 21.78
N THR A 118 -18.20 -3.36 20.69
CA THR A 118 -18.02 -4.79 20.41
C THR A 118 -17.28 -5.03 19.10
N LEU A 119 -17.81 -4.52 17.98
CA LEU A 119 -17.31 -4.84 16.65
C LEU A 119 -15.94 -4.23 16.38
N VAL A 120 -15.77 -2.91 16.53
CA VAL A 120 -14.49 -2.26 16.22
C VAL A 120 -13.34 -2.82 17.09
N PRO A 121 -13.50 -2.99 18.42
CA PRO A 121 -12.47 -3.65 19.23
C PRO A 121 -12.17 -5.10 18.79
N PHE A 122 -13.18 -5.85 18.36
CA PHE A 122 -12.99 -7.19 17.83
C PHE A 122 -12.19 -7.17 16.51
N LEU A 123 -12.53 -6.28 15.58
CA LEU A 123 -11.81 -6.13 14.32
C LEU A 123 -10.36 -5.70 14.56
N ASP A 124 -10.12 -4.73 15.44
CA ASP A 124 -8.77 -4.34 15.87
C ASP A 124 -7.98 -5.53 16.40
N SER A 125 -8.55 -6.30 17.34
CA SER A 125 -7.89 -7.49 17.89
C SER A 125 -7.62 -8.57 16.85
N MET A 126 -8.49 -8.73 15.85
CA MET A 126 -8.32 -9.71 14.79
C MET A 126 -7.23 -9.28 13.80
N LEU A 127 -7.17 -7.99 13.46
CA LEU A 127 -6.21 -7.45 12.49
C LEU A 127 -4.80 -7.33 13.10
N ASN A 128 -4.72 -6.89 14.35
CA ASN A 128 -3.45 -6.70 15.05
C ASN A 128 -3.03 -7.92 15.90
N GLY A 129 -3.88 -8.94 15.96
CA GLY A 129 -3.61 -10.18 16.68
C GLY A 129 -2.57 -11.09 16.03
N HIS A 130 -2.12 -12.09 16.80
CA HIS A 130 -1.15 -13.09 16.36
C HIS A 130 -1.80 -14.29 15.63
N ALA A 131 -3.13 -14.25 15.48
CA ALA A 131 -3.89 -15.33 14.87
C ALA A 131 -3.54 -15.52 13.39
N THR A 132 -3.75 -16.73 12.88
CA THR A 132 -3.52 -17.03 11.46
C THR A 132 -4.50 -16.22 10.62
N LYS A 133 -3.97 -15.33 9.77
CA LYS A 133 -4.76 -14.48 8.88
C LYS A 133 -5.18 -15.27 7.63
N VAL A 134 -6.45 -15.14 7.22
CA VAL A 134 -7.02 -15.73 6.00
C VAL A 134 -7.40 -14.59 5.04
N GLU A 135 -7.06 -14.72 3.76
CA GLU A 135 -7.16 -13.61 2.79
C GLU A 135 -8.62 -13.17 2.55
N SER A 136 -9.55 -14.12 2.47
CA SER A 136 -10.98 -13.84 2.25
C SER A 136 -11.61 -13.09 3.42
N THR A 137 -11.31 -13.49 4.66
CA THR A 137 -11.83 -12.82 5.86
C THR A 137 -11.22 -11.43 6.01
N TRP A 138 -9.95 -11.29 5.64
CA TRP A 138 -9.24 -10.02 5.66
C TRP A 138 -9.81 -9.02 4.64
N GLY A 139 -10.07 -9.47 3.41
CA GLY A 139 -10.73 -8.67 2.38
C GLY A 139 -12.10 -8.16 2.82
N LEU A 140 -12.97 -9.08 3.28
CA LEU A 140 -14.31 -8.72 3.78
C LEU A 140 -14.27 -7.82 5.01
N THR A 141 -13.27 -7.97 5.88
CA THR A 141 -13.07 -7.08 7.03
C THR A 141 -12.74 -5.67 6.58
N SER A 142 -11.86 -5.52 5.58
CA SER A 142 -11.54 -4.21 5.01
C SER A 142 -12.75 -3.53 4.39
N GLU A 143 -13.58 -4.30 3.67
CA GLU A 143 -14.84 -3.82 3.08
C GLU A 143 -15.83 -3.40 4.17
N LEU A 144 -15.96 -4.17 5.25
CA LEU A 144 -16.89 -3.88 6.34
C LEU A 144 -16.50 -2.59 7.04
N LEU A 145 -15.22 -2.45 7.38
CA LEU A 145 -14.70 -1.26 8.05
C LEU A 145 -14.87 -0.01 7.18
N PHE A 146 -14.63 -0.14 5.88
CA PHE A 146 -14.86 0.94 4.93
C PHE A 146 -16.33 1.33 4.82
N GLY A 147 -17.24 0.36 4.73
CA GLY A 147 -18.68 0.61 4.74
C GLY A 147 -19.13 1.35 6.00
N LEU A 148 -18.71 0.88 7.18
CA LEU A 148 -19.06 1.50 8.46
C LEU A 148 -18.58 2.94 8.57
N ILE A 149 -17.33 3.21 8.19
CA ILE A 149 -16.76 4.57 8.25
C ILE A 149 -17.40 5.50 7.22
N SER A 150 -17.75 4.97 6.04
CA SER A 150 -18.43 5.73 5.00
C SER A 150 -19.85 6.12 5.41
N SER A 151 -20.54 5.24 6.13
CA SER A 151 -21.88 5.47 6.67
C SER A 151 -21.87 6.37 7.91
N ASP A 152 -20.91 6.18 8.82
CA ASP A 152 -20.78 6.97 10.05
C ASP A 152 -19.35 7.54 10.21
N SER A 153 -19.19 8.78 9.71
CA SER A 153 -17.94 9.54 9.86
C SER A 153 -17.56 9.86 11.31
N SER A 154 -18.49 9.76 12.26
CA SER A 154 -18.19 10.02 13.68
C SER A 154 -17.26 8.94 14.27
N LEU A 155 -17.19 7.75 13.67
CA LEU A 155 -16.20 6.72 14.00
C LEU A 155 -14.76 7.22 13.82
N LEU A 156 -14.51 8.11 12.84
CA LEU A 156 -13.19 8.73 12.66
C LEU A 156 -12.90 9.79 13.72
N SER A 157 -13.92 10.54 14.15
CA SER A 157 -13.74 11.53 15.22
C SER A 157 -13.32 10.91 16.55
N GLY A 158 -13.73 9.67 16.82
CA GLY A 158 -13.33 8.87 17.98
C GLY A 158 -12.24 7.82 17.67
N ALA A 159 -11.50 7.95 16.57
CA ALA A 159 -10.71 6.85 16.02
C ALA A 159 -9.65 6.27 16.97
N LYS A 160 -9.10 7.09 17.87
CA LYS A 160 -8.13 6.66 18.88
C LYS A 160 -8.79 5.88 20.01
N GLU A 161 -9.86 6.41 20.59
CA GLU A 161 -10.57 5.80 21.72
C GLU A 161 -11.21 4.47 21.30
N LEU A 162 -11.79 4.45 20.11
CA LEU A 162 -12.47 3.29 19.54
C LEU A 162 -11.51 2.29 18.90
N ARG A 163 -10.21 2.61 18.79
CA ARG A 163 -9.19 1.82 18.08
C ARG A 163 -9.44 1.63 16.58
N VAL A 164 -10.29 2.44 15.97
CA VAL A 164 -10.50 2.46 14.51
C VAL A 164 -9.18 2.72 13.78
N MET A 165 -8.38 3.66 14.29
CA MET A 165 -7.07 3.97 13.73
C MET A 165 -6.15 2.74 13.73
N SER A 166 -6.06 2.04 14.86
CA SER A 166 -5.28 0.81 14.99
C SER A 166 -5.77 -0.30 14.04
N ALA A 167 -7.09 -0.46 13.90
CA ALA A 167 -7.68 -1.41 12.96
C ALA A 167 -7.31 -1.09 11.50
N ILE A 168 -7.45 0.16 11.07
CA ILE A 168 -7.09 0.60 9.70
C ILE A 168 -5.60 0.35 9.43
N LEU A 169 -4.73 0.76 10.35
CA LEU A 169 -3.28 0.57 10.23
C LEU A 169 -2.90 -0.93 10.20
N GLY A 170 -3.62 -1.76 10.95
CA GLY A 170 -3.45 -3.21 10.98
C GLY A 170 -3.73 -3.87 9.63
N LEU A 171 -4.59 -3.31 8.77
CA LEU A 171 -4.93 -3.87 7.45
C LEU A 171 -3.74 -3.95 6.50
N LEU A 172 -2.75 -3.08 6.66
CA LEU A 172 -1.53 -3.05 5.82
C LEU A 172 -0.45 -4.03 6.30
N SER A 173 -0.59 -4.57 7.50
CA SER A 173 0.27 -5.63 8.06
C SER A 173 -0.13 -7.00 7.48
N VAL A 174 -0.04 -7.10 6.15
CA VAL A 174 -0.54 -8.24 5.36
C VAL A 174 0.39 -9.45 5.46
N SER A 175 -0.20 -10.63 5.57
CA SER A 175 0.54 -11.89 5.57
C SER A 175 1.29 -12.07 4.25
N PRO A 176 2.58 -12.48 4.26
CA PRO A 176 3.35 -12.69 3.04
C PRO A 176 2.77 -13.81 2.14
N LYS A 177 1.80 -14.59 2.63
CA LYS A 177 1.10 -15.64 1.89
C LYS A 177 -0.05 -15.13 1.04
N PHE A 178 -0.59 -13.95 1.31
CA PHE A 178 -1.75 -13.41 0.56
C PHE A 178 -1.37 -13.03 -0.85
N GLN A 179 -2.31 -13.09 -1.77
CA GLN A 179 -2.08 -12.77 -3.17
C GLN A 179 -2.05 -11.25 -3.37
N ALA A 180 -2.99 -10.53 -2.77
CA ALA A 180 -3.17 -9.10 -2.96
C ALA A 180 -3.35 -8.30 -1.67
N LEU A 181 -3.16 -6.97 -1.76
CA LEU A 181 -3.63 -6.05 -0.73
C LEU A 181 -5.17 -6.03 -0.68
N PRO A 182 -5.78 -5.82 0.50
CA PRO A 182 -7.22 -5.71 0.60
C PRO A 182 -7.70 -4.45 -0.12
N SER A 183 -8.76 -4.59 -0.93
CA SER A 183 -9.26 -3.57 -1.86
C SER A 183 -9.52 -2.21 -1.22
N HIS A 184 -9.97 -2.18 0.03
CA HIS A 184 -10.34 -0.94 0.72
C HIS A 184 -9.31 -0.49 1.76
N ALA A 185 -8.21 -1.24 1.98
CA ALA A 185 -7.22 -0.88 3.01
C ALA A 185 -6.54 0.47 2.72
N THR A 186 -6.20 0.73 1.46
CA THR A 186 -5.54 1.98 1.05
C THR A 186 -6.51 3.16 1.02
N GLN A 187 -7.77 2.91 0.67
CA GLN A 187 -8.84 3.91 0.72
C GLN A 187 -9.12 4.34 2.16
N LEU A 188 -9.22 3.38 3.08
CA LEU A 188 -9.35 3.64 4.51
C LEU A 188 -8.17 4.46 5.05
N LEU A 189 -6.95 4.16 4.61
CA LEU A 189 -5.76 4.93 5.00
C LEU A 189 -5.82 6.38 4.50
N ASN A 190 -6.26 6.61 3.25
CA ASN A 190 -6.47 7.95 2.71
C ASN A 190 -7.50 8.72 3.54
N VAL A 191 -8.67 8.11 3.78
CA VAL A 191 -9.74 8.71 4.60
C VAL A 191 -9.24 9.07 6.00
N LEU A 192 -8.44 8.18 6.62
CA LEU A 192 -7.81 8.43 7.90
C LEU A 192 -6.87 9.64 7.84
N VAL A 193 -5.92 9.67 6.89
CA VAL A 193 -4.96 10.78 6.77
C VAL A 193 -5.66 12.12 6.49
N ASP A 194 -6.65 12.12 5.61
CA ASP A 194 -7.44 13.32 5.27
C ASP A 194 -8.22 13.84 6.47
N SER A 195 -8.73 12.95 7.34
CA SER A 195 -9.48 13.35 8.54
C SER A 195 -8.63 14.04 9.60
N TYR A 196 -7.33 13.74 9.67
CA TYR A 196 -6.39 14.31 10.66
C TYR A 196 -5.70 15.59 10.19
N ASN A 197 -5.91 16.02 8.93
CA ASN A 197 -5.54 17.30 8.30
C ASN A 197 -4.57 18.21 9.09
N GLY A 198 -3.30 17.81 9.19
CA GLY A 198 -2.24 18.62 9.83
C GLY A 198 -1.80 18.16 11.23
N HIS A 199 -2.57 17.33 11.92
CA HIS A 199 -2.27 16.77 13.25
C HIS A 199 -1.77 15.31 13.15
N LEU A 200 -0.72 15.10 12.34
CA LEU A 200 -0.21 13.74 12.05
C LEU A 200 0.51 13.08 13.22
N ASP A 201 0.86 13.82 14.28
CA ASP A 201 1.63 13.27 15.41
C ASP A 201 0.92 12.05 16.04
N GLU A 202 -0.41 12.09 16.14
CA GLU A 202 -1.20 10.97 16.65
C GLU A 202 -1.18 9.74 15.72
N LEU A 203 -1.10 9.95 14.41
CA LEU A 203 -0.98 8.86 13.44
C LEU A 203 0.40 8.21 13.54
N TYR A 204 1.44 9.00 13.77
CA TYR A 204 2.81 8.51 13.98
C TYR A 204 2.93 7.70 15.28
N ASP A 205 2.39 8.21 16.38
CA ASP A 205 2.33 7.48 17.67
C ASP A 205 1.59 6.13 17.54
N SER A 206 0.69 6.02 16.57
CA SER A 206 -0.11 4.82 16.32
C SER A 206 0.50 3.88 15.27
N GLY A 207 1.67 4.20 14.73
CA GLY A 207 2.42 3.31 13.85
C GLY A 207 2.14 3.46 12.35
N ILE A 208 1.60 4.61 11.88
CA ILE A 208 1.32 4.81 10.44
C ILE A 208 2.55 4.57 9.56
N ALA A 209 3.74 4.95 10.03
CA ALA A 209 4.98 4.77 9.28
C ALA A 209 5.28 3.29 9.02
N GLU A 210 5.15 2.45 10.05
CA GLU A 210 5.37 1.00 9.95
C GLU A 210 4.34 0.34 9.02
N SER A 211 3.07 0.71 9.14
CA SER A 211 2.00 0.20 8.28
C SER A 211 2.17 0.58 6.81
N VAL A 212 2.55 1.83 6.51
CA VAL A 212 2.83 2.27 5.13
C VAL A 212 4.02 1.52 4.55
N VAL A 213 5.11 1.37 5.32
CA VAL A 213 6.29 0.59 4.91
C VAL A 213 5.90 -0.86 4.62
N ALA A 214 5.11 -1.49 5.50
CA ALA A 214 4.65 -2.87 5.33
C ALA A 214 3.79 -3.05 4.07
N GLY A 215 2.84 -2.14 3.83
CA GLY A 215 2.00 -2.15 2.63
C GLY A 215 2.81 -2.00 1.33
N LEU A 216 3.76 -1.06 1.30
CA LEU A 216 4.65 -0.84 0.15
C LEU A 216 5.56 -2.05 -0.12
N ALA A 217 6.13 -2.63 0.94
CA ALA A 217 6.97 -3.82 0.84
C ALA A 217 6.17 -5.02 0.29
N PHE A 218 4.92 -5.20 0.75
CA PHE A 218 4.04 -6.24 0.24
C PHE A 218 3.72 -6.04 -1.25
N ALA A 219 3.24 -4.85 -1.64
CA ALA A 219 2.85 -4.55 -3.02
C ALA A 219 4.03 -4.75 -4.00
N THR A 220 5.22 -4.28 -3.60
CA THR A 220 6.44 -4.40 -4.42
C THR A 220 6.89 -5.85 -4.53
N ARG A 221 6.83 -6.63 -3.44
CA ARG A 221 7.15 -8.07 -3.45
C ARG A 221 6.21 -8.87 -4.36
N ARG A 222 4.93 -8.52 -4.40
CA ARG A 222 3.92 -9.15 -5.27
C ARG A 222 3.95 -8.64 -6.71
N LYS A 223 4.71 -7.58 -7.00
CA LYS A 223 4.76 -6.89 -8.29
C LYS A 223 3.37 -6.39 -8.72
N GLU A 224 2.56 -5.99 -7.75
CA GLU A 224 1.24 -5.39 -7.97
C GLU A 224 1.42 -3.91 -8.25
N LEU A 225 1.35 -3.53 -9.53
CA LEU A 225 1.38 -2.14 -9.99
C LEU A 225 -0.06 -1.70 -10.29
N ASP A 226 -0.82 -1.48 -9.23
CA ASP A 226 -2.25 -1.17 -9.28
C ASP A 226 -2.59 0.19 -8.65
N SER A 227 -3.88 0.50 -8.56
CA SER A 227 -4.36 1.73 -7.90
C SER A 227 -4.05 1.76 -6.41
N ASN A 228 -3.99 0.61 -5.73
CA ASN A 228 -3.70 0.55 -4.30
C ASN A 228 -2.27 1.01 -4.01
N LEU A 229 -1.30 0.60 -4.84
CA LEU A 229 0.06 1.09 -4.74
C LEU A 229 0.16 2.59 -5.01
N VAL A 230 -0.59 3.11 -5.99
CA VAL A 230 -0.67 4.56 -6.24
C VAL A 230 -1.17 5.29 -5.00
N ASP A 231 -2.23 4.80 -4.36
CA ASP A 231 -2.82 5.40 -3.17
C ASP A 231 -1.83 5.40 -1.99
N LEU A 232 -1.11 4.29 -1.76
CA LEU A 232 -0.06 4.21 -0.75
C LEU A 232 1.06 5.23 -1.00
N LEU A 233 1.47 5.42 -2.24
CA LEU A 233 2.49 6.42 -2.61
C LEU A 233 1.98 7.85 -2.42
N VAL A 234 0.69 8.11 -2.66
CA VAL A 234 0.07 9.41 -2.36
C VAL A 234 0.07 9.68 -0.87
N VAL A 235 -0.31 8.70 -0.03
CA VAL A 235 -0.22 8.82 1.43
C VAL A 235 1.22 9.10 1.86
N LEU A 236 2.18 8.30 1.40
CA LEU A 236 3.59 8.51 1.73
C LEU A 236 4.06 9.91 1.32
N GLN A 237 3.70 10.36 0.12
CA GLN A 237 4.05 11.69 -0.36
C GLN A 237 3.45 12.77 0.55
N HIS A 238 2.20 12.62 0.98
CA HIS A 238 1.55 13.56 1.89
C HIS A 238 2.28 13.66 3.23
N LEU A 239 2.58 12.51 3.86
CA LEU A 239 3.32 12.42 5.13
C LEU A 239 4.69 13.10 5.03
N LEU A 240 5.45 12.80 3.96
CA LEU A 240 6.78 13.37 3.74
C LEU A 240 6.74 14.87 3.43
N HIS A 241 5.79 15.30 2.60
CA HIS A 241 5.65 16.70 2.22
C HIS A 241 5.32 17.58 3.42
N GLN A 242 4.42 17.14 4.30
CA GLN A 242 4.07 17.86 5.51
C GLN A 242 5.27 17.99 6.46
N GLN A 243 6.01 16.91 6.71
CA GLN A 243 7.19 16.94 7.58
C GLN A 243 8.31 17.83 7.03
N HIS A 244 8.52 17.78 5.72
CA HIS A 244 9.46 18.68 5.05
C HIS A 244 9.00 20.16 5.14
N GLY A 245 7.69 20.43 5.05
CA GLY A 245 7.11 21.76 5.28
C GLY A 245 7.37 22.27 6.70
N ASN A 246 7.09 21.45 7.71
CA ASN A 246 7.29 21.76 9.13
C ASN A 246 8.77 22.06 9.44
N SER A 247 9.68 21.26 8.90
CA SER A 247 11.14 21.42 9.07
C SER A 247 11.67 22.73 8.49
N ARG A 248 10.97 23.35 7.53
CA ARG A 248 11.36 24.64 6.92
C ARG A 248 10.79 25.85 7.66
N GLN A 249 9.68 25.70 8.38
CA GLN A 249 8.93 26.81 8.96
C GLN A 249 9.25 27.08 10.44
N GLN A 250 9.89 26.15 11.16
CA GLN A 250 10.16 26.28 12.59
C GLN A 250 11.60 25.94 12.99
N SER A 251 12.12 26.64 14.00
CA SER A 251 13.29 26.22 14.76
C SER A 251 12.94 25.01 15.64
N LEU A 252 13.10 23.81 15.06
CA LEU A 252 12.99 22.46 15.63
C LEU A 252 11.74 22.15 16.49
N PRO A 253 10.62 21.73 15.88
CA PRO A 253 9.93 20.54 16.37
C PRO A 253 10.81 19.33 16.01
N GLY A 254 11.07 18.46 16.98
CA GLY A 254 11.69 17.16 16.69
C GLY A 254 10.78 16.35 15.76
N SER A 255 11.36 15.47 14.95
CA SER A 255 10.58 14.49 14.19
C SER A 255 9.68 13.70 15.15
N PRO A 256 8.40 13.46 14.81
CA PRO A 256 7.52 12.67 15.67
C PRO A 256 8.05 11.25 15.85
N GLN A 257 7.67 10.63 16.96
CA GLN A 257 8.11 9.28 17.29
C GLN A 257 7.69 8.29 16.18
N GLY A 258 8.59 7.39 15.80
CA GLY A 258 8.32 6.41 14.72
C GLY A 258 8.45 6.94 13.29
N PHE A 259 8.57 8.25 13.07
CA PHE A 259 8.72 8.81 11.71
C PHE A 259 9.95 8.27 10.96
N ASN A 260 11.04 7.99 11.67
CA ASN A 260 12.28 7.44 11.10
C ASN A 260 12.09 6.07 10.41
N GLU A 261 11.01 5.35 10.71
CA GLU A 261 10.70 4.08 10.04
C GLU A 261 10.47 4.26 8.53
N LEU A 262 10.02 5.44 8.08
CA LEU A 262 9.83 5.75 6.66
C LEU A 262 11.13 5.71 5.84
N VAL A 263 12.30 5.78 6.48
CA VAL A 263 13.60 5.61 5.82
C VAL A 263 13.68 4.25 5.11
N ARG A 264 13.02 3.21 5.67
CA ARG A 264 12.95 1.86 5.09
C ARG A 264 12.24 1.80 3.73
N CYS A 265 11.48 2.83 3.36
CA CYS A 265 10.90 2.95 2.02
C CYS A 265 11.95 3.21 0.93
N GLY A 266 13.15 3.71 1.27
CA GLY A 266 14.18 4.12 0.30
C GLY A 266 14.46 3.07 -0.79
N PRO A 267 14.89 1.84 -0.43
CA PRO A 267 15.14 0.77 -1.39
C PRO A 267 13.91 0.39 -2.23
N ILE A 268 12.72 0.38 -1.61
CA ILE A 268 11.45 0.04 -2.27
C ILE A 268 11.13 1.08 -3.36
N LEU A 269 11.24 2.36 -3.03
CA LEU A 269 10.95 3.44 -3.96
C LEU A 269 11.93 3.48 -5.14
N ILE A 270 13.20 3.12 -4.91
CA ILE A 270 14.19 2.98 -5.99
C ILE A 270 13.74 1.90 -6.97
N GLN A 271 13.28 0.74 -6.48
CA GLN A 271 12.77 -0.34 -7.33
C GLN A 271 11.53 0.10 -8.12
N LEU A 272 10.62 0.85 -7.49
CA LEU A 272 9.40 1.37 -8.15
C LEU A 272 9.69 2.43 -9.22
N CYS A 273 10.83 3.14 -9.15
CA CYS A 273 11.24 4.09 -10.18
C CYS A 273 11.67 3.44 -11.49
N VAL A 274 11.91 2.12 -11.51
CA VAL A 274 12.47 1.42 -12.69
C VAL A 274 11.44 1.14 -13.77
N GLY A 275 10.15 1.07 -13.43
CA GLY A 275 9.09 0.64 -14.35
C GLY A 275 9.26 -0.81 -14.85
N THR A 276 8.17 -1.55 -15.02
CA THR A 276 8.27 -2.97 -15.42
C THR A 276 8.75 -3.18 -16.84
N ASP A 277 8.52 -2.23 -17.75
CA ASP A 277 8.99 -2.27 -19.14
C ASP A 277 10.52 -2.30 -19.25
N ALA A 278 11.24 -1.75 -18.27
CA ALA A 278 12.70 -1.78 -18.26
C ALA A 278 13.26 -3.18 -17.96
N THR A 279 12.55 -3.97 -17.16
CA THR A 279 12.96 -5.36 -16.86
C THR A 279 12.64 -6.34 -17.98
N ARG A 280 11.56 -6.09 -18.74
CA ARG A 280 11.08 -6.99 -19.82
C ARG A 280 12.00 -7.00 -21.04
N LYS A 281 12.61 -5.86 -21.39
CA LYS A 281 13.58 -5.76 -22.51
C LYS A 281 14.97 -6.31 -22.19
N VAL A 282 15.34 -6.43 -20.91
CA VAL A 282 16.65 -6.95 -20.48
C VAL A 282 16.69 -8.49 -20.50
N HIS A 283 15.54 -9.16 -20.32
CA HIS A 283 15.47 -10.64 -20.20
C HIS A 283 14.99 -11.39 -21.46
N GLY A 284 14.67 -10.72 -22.58
CA GLY A 284 14.18 -11.41 -23.77
C GLY A 284 14.37 -10.64 -25.08
N ARG A 285 15.22 -11.19 -25.96
CA ARG A 285 15.41 -10.95 -27.40
C ARG A 285 14.95 -9.59 -27.97
N LEU A 286 15.94 -8.83 -28.47
CA LEU A 286 15.77 -8.01 -29.66
C LEU A 286 15.14 -8.90 -30.76
N GLY A 287 13.87 -8.69 -31.08
CA GLY A 287 13.21 -9.36 -32.19
C GLY A 287 11.71 -9.17 -32.16
N ASP A 288 11.20 -8.48 -33.18
CA ASP A 288 9.80 -8.31 -33.58
C ASP A 288 8.92 -7.37 -32.76
N LEU A 289 9.16 -6.07 -32.99
CA LEU A 289 8.04 -5.13 -33.14
C LEU A 289 7.59 -5.15 -34.60
N SER A 290 6.62 -6.01 -34.94
CA SER A 290 5.72 -5.73 -36.06
C SER A 290 4.46 -5.09 -35.50
N PRO A 291 4.05 -3.91 -35.98
CA PRO A 291 2.72 -3.39 -35.71
C PRO A 291 1.72 -4.15 -36.59
N GLU A 292 0.49 -4.26 -36.11
CA GLU A 292 -0.68 -4.91 -36.74
C GLU A 292 -0.83 -6.40 -36.39
N GLU A 293 -1.77 -6.69 -35.48
CA GLU A 293 -3.02 -7.38 -35.83
C GLU A 293 -3.97 -7.44 -34.62
N ASP A 294 -5.09 -6.74 -34.79
CA ASP A 294 -6.47 -7.01 -34.38
C ASP A 294 -6.86 -7.45 -32.96
N GLU A 295 -7.81 -6.65 -32.46
CA GLU A 295 -8.67 -6.83 -31.31
C GLU A 295 -9.30 -8.24 -31.24
N VAL A 296 -9.15 -8.89 -30.08
CA VAL A 296 -10.11 -9.89 -29.61
C VAL A 296 -10.51 -9.54 -28.17
N GLU A 297 -11.82 -9.50 -27.98
CA GLU A 297 -12.57 -9.04 -26.82
C GLU A 297 -12.09 -9.58 -25.46
N GLY A 298 -12.11 -8.69 -24.45
CA GLY A 298 -12.09 -9.08 -23.04
C GLY A 298 -10.74 -8.94 -22.31
N GLY A 299 -10.12 -7.76 -22.33
CA GLY A 299 -8.91 -7.53 -21.53
C GLY A 299 -8.55 -6.04 -21.45
N ILE A 300 -8.22 -5.59 -20.24
CA ILE A 300 -7.83 -4.21 -19.90
C ILE A 300 -6.80 -3.70 -20.93
N SER A 301 -7.12 -2.60 -21.61
CA SER A 301 -6.27 -2.00 -22.64
C SER A 301 -4.82 -1.82 -22.15
N PRO A 302 -3.80 -2.22 -22.93
CA PRO A 302 -2.39 -2.03 -22.57
C PRO A 302 -2.03 -0.55 -22.36
N CYS A 303 -2.81 0.38 -22.93
CA CYS A 303 -2.62 1.82 -22.74
C CYS A 303 -2.95 2.29 -21.31
N GLY A 304 -3.88 1.62 -20.60
CA GLY A 304 -4.26 1.98 -19.24
C GLY A 304 -3.23 1.54 -18.19
N ARG A 305 -2.64 0.36 -18.37
CA ARG A 305 -1.62 -0.19 -17.47
C ARG A 305 -0.33 0.63 -17.50
N ASN A 306 0.13 1.01 -18.69
CA ASN A 306 1.33 1.85 -18.83
C ASN A 306 1.16 3.21 -18.12
N ARG A 307 -0.04 3.82 -18.14
CA ARG A 307 -0.31 5.08 -17.42
C ARG A 307 -0.24 4.96 -15.90
N VAL A 308 -0.60 3.80 -15.34
CA VAL A 308 -0.52 3.55 -13.89
C VAL A 308 0.94 3.38 -13.48
N GLU A 309 1.72 2.63 -14.27
CA GLU A 309 3.15 2.41 -14.03
C GLU A 309 3.95 3.72 -14.10
N ASP A 310 3.70 4.58 -15.09
CA ASP A 310 4.32 5.91 -15.20
C ASP A 310 4.00 6.79 -13.98
N LYS A 311 2.74 6.75 -13.51
CA LYS A 311 2.30 7.49 -12.31
C LYS A 311 2.98 6.97 -11.05
N ILE A 312 3.16 5.65 -10.92
CA ILE A 312 3.89 5.03 -9.80
C ILE A 312 5.35 5.51 -9.79
N ALA A 313 6.03 5.49 -10.93
CA ALA A 313 7.42 5.95 -11.04
C ALA A 313 7.55 7.46 -10.73
N ASP A 314 6.63 8.29 -11.23
CA ASP A 314 6.59 9.72 -10.92
C ASP A 314 6.37 9.99 -9.42
N LEU A 315 5.42 9.31 -8.77
CA LEU A 315 5.16 9.46 -7.34
C LEU A 315 6.31 8.93 -6.47
N ALA A 316 6.85 7.75 -6.81
CA ALA A 316 7.97 7.16 -6.09
C ALA A 316 9.21 8.05 -6.14
N SER A 317 9.52 8.62 -7.31
CA SER A 317 10.65 9.53 -7.48
C SER A 317 10.47 10.85 -6.71
N ARG A 318 9.25 11.36 -6.55
CA ARG A 318 8.97 12.52 -5.67
C ARG A 318 9.20 12.17 -4.20
N CYS A 319 8.71 11.01 -3.76
CA CYS A 319 8.91 10.53 -2.39
C CYS A 319 10.40 10.36 -2.06
N LEU A 320 11.20 9.80 -2.99
CA LEU A 320 12.65 9.67 -2.83
C LEU A 320 13.35 11.01 -2.62
N VAL A 321 12.96 12.03 -3.37
CA VAL A 321 13.53 13.37 -3.19
C VAL A 321 13.23 13.90 -1.80
N PHE A 322 12.00 13.77 -1.31
CA PHE A 322 11.65 14.18 0.05
C PHE A 322 12.42 13.38 1.11
N LEU A 323 12.49 12.05 0.99
CA LEU A 323 13.27 11.21 1.92
C LEU A 323 14.73 11.67 1.98
N SER A 324 15.35 11.93 0.83
CA SER A 324 16.75 12.38 0.77
C SER A 324 17.00 13.75 1.41
N GLN A 325 15.98 14.62 1.41
CA GLN A 325 16.05 15.95 2.02
C GLN A 325 15.80 15.92 3.52
N ILE A 326 15.00 14.96 4.00
CA ILE A 326 14.60 14.84 5.40
C ILE A 326 15.61 13.99 6.19
N PHE A 327 15.98 12.81 5.67
CA PHE A 327 16.70 11.79 6.44
C PHE A 327 18.20 11.70 6.14
N GLY A 328 18.67 12.25 5.00
CA GLY A 328 20.10 12.37 4.67
C GLY A 328 20.94 11.12 4.96
N GLU A 329 21.75 11.16 6.02
CA GLU A 329 22.66 10.08 6.43
C GLU A 329 21.94 8.77 6.80
N GLN A 330 20.76 8.82 7.42
CA GLN A 330 19.98 7.60 7.72
C GLN A 330 19.51 6.90 6.44
N LEU A 331 19.19 7.67 5.40
CA LEU A 331 18.87 7.10 4.09
C LEU A 331 20.12 6.47 3.46
N ASN A 332 21.30 7.04 3.69
CA ASN A 332 22.55 6.46 3.20
C ASN A 332 22.80 5.08 3.81
N GLU A 333 22.57 4.93 5.12
CA GLU A 333 22.66 3.64 5.79
C GLU A 333 21.62 2.66 5.24
N ALA A 334 20.36 3.06 5.11
CA ALA A 334 19.31 2.15 4.64
C ALA A 334 19.44 1.71 3.17
N VAL A 335 20.10 2.50 2.32
CA VAL A 335 20.20 2.25 0.87
C VAL A 335 21.57 1.69 0.46
N PHE A 336 22.66 2.10 1.11
CA PHE A 336 24.03 1.82 0.66
C PHE A 336 24.90 1.09 1.71
N LEU A 337 24.36 0.78 2.89
CA LEU A 337 25.07 -0.06 3.85
C LEU A 337 25.03 -1.51 3.36
N ASN A 338 26.16 -1.99 2.85
CA ASN A 338 26.36 -3.38 2.39
C ASN A 338 26.34 -4.35 3.58
N ASP A 339 25.16 -4.77 4.03
CA ASP A 339 25.00 -6.05 4.70
C ASP A 339 24.97 -7.13 3.62
N LYS A 340 25.93 -8.05 3.68
CA LYS A 340 26.25 -9.08 2.67
C LYS A 340 25.12 -10.09 2.41
N GLU A 341 23.96 -9.64 1.94
CA GLU A 341 22.89 -10.47 1.42
C GLU A 341 22.75 -10.27 -0.10
N PRO A 342 22.34 -11.31 -0.85
CA PRO A 342 22.21 -11.27 -2.31
C PRO A 342 21.15 -10.27 -2.84
N ALA A 343 20.57 -9.42 -2.00
CA ALA A 343 19.64 -8.35 -2.37
C ALA A 343 20.33 -7.12 -2.98
N ASP A 344 21.64 -6.91 -2.73
CA ASP A 344 22.39 -5.72 -3.18
C ASP A 344 22.50 -5.59 -4.71
N GLU A 345 22.60 -6.71 -5.44
CA GLU A 345 22.67 -6.67 -6.91
C GLU A 345 21.37 -6.14 -7.55
N SER A 346 20.23 -6.35 -6.90
CA SER A 346 18.91 -5.88 -7.37
C SER A 346 18.78 -4.37 -7.28
N LEU A 347 19.28 -3.77 -6.20
CA LEU A 347 19.18 -2.33 -5.96
C LEU A 347 20.10 -1.53 -6.89
N SER A 348 21.36 -1.96 -7.04
CA SER A 348 22.29 -1.33 -7.98
C SER A 348 21.82 -1.46 -9.42
N SER A 349 21.25 -2.61 -9.78
CA SER A 349 20.64 -2.81 -11.11
C SER A 349 19.45 -1.86 -11.32
N SER A 350 18.63 -1.66 -10.29
CA SER A 350 17.50 -0.73 -10.33
C SER A 350 17.95 0.72 -10.53
N LEU A 351 18.93 1.18 -9.74
CA LEU A 351 19.52 2.51 -9.91
C LEU A 351 20.14 2.70 -11.29
N LEU A 352 20.84 1.69 -11.80
CA LEU A 352 21.42 1.73 -13.14
C LEU A 352 20.34 1.88 -14.21
N LEU A 353 19.24 1.13 -14.10
CA LEU A 353 18.11 1.22 -15.04
C LEU A 353 17.45 2.60 -15.02
N CYS A 354 17.30 3.23 -13.84
CA CYS A 354 16.80 4.61 -13.75
C CYS A 354 17.72 5.66 -14.39
N LEU A 355 19.00 5.34 -14.62
CA LEU A 355 20.04 6.24 -15.11
C LEU A 355 20.45 5.98 -16.57
N GLN A 356 19.95 4.91 -17.20
CA GLN A 356 20.24 4.59 -18.60
C GLN A 356 19.34 5.41 -19.54
N VAL A 357 19.94 6.28 -20.34
CA VAL A 357 19.26 7.16 -21.31
C VAL A 357 18.92 6.48 -22.63
N ASN A 358 19.46 5.29 -22.88
CA ASN A 358 19.41 4.66 -24.20
C ASN A 358 18.41 3.49 -24.22
N ASP A 359 17.38 3.61 -25.05
CA ASP A 359 16.36 2.61 -25.44
C ASP A 359 15.31 2.16 -24.42
N LEU A 360 15.32 2.77 -23.23
CA LEU A 360 14.39 2.50 -22.13
C LEU A 360 13.57 3.77 -21.83
N ASN A 361 12.26 3.60 -21.81
CA ASN A 361 11.25 4.67 -21.70
C ASN A 361 11.19 5.30 -20.29
N VAL A 362 12.34 5.53 -19.63
CA VAL A 362 12.38 6.17 -18.31
C VAL A 362 12.13 7.67 -18.50
N ASP A 363 11.07 8.18 -17.89
CA ASP A 363 10.74 9.61 -17.90
C ASP A 363 11.95 10.42 -17.40
N GLY A 364 12.45 11.36 -18.21
CA GLY A 364 13.58 12.21 -17.87
C GLY A 364 13.38 13.00 -16.56
N VAL A 365 12.13 13.21 -16.13
CA VAL A 365 11.79 13.79 -14.83
C VAL A 365 12.07 12.82 -13.67
N VAL A 366 11.77 11.54 -13.83
CA VAL A 366 12.09 10.48 -12.84
C VAL A 366 13.60 10.36 -12.69
N MET A 367 14.33 10.25 -13.80
CA MET A 367 15.80 10.22 -13.81
C MET A 367 16.40 11.45 -13.11
N LEU A 368 15.90 12.65 -13.39
CA LEU A 368 16.34 13.89 -12.73
C LEU A 368 16.20 13.81 -11.21
N ARG A 369 15.07 13.29 -10.71
CA ARG A 369 14.79 13.18 -9.28
C ARG A 369 15.65 12.11 -8.61
N VAL A 370 15.94 11.01 -9.29
CA VAL A 370 16.90 10.00 -8.82
C VAL A 370 18.31 10.60 -8.71
N LEU A 371 18.76 11.37 -9.71
CA LEU A 371 20.03 12.09 -9.64
C LEU A 371 20.05 13.12 -8.50
N LEU A 372 18.94 13.81 -8.25
CA LEU A 372 18.81 14.75 -7.14
C LEU A 372 18.89 14.04 -5.78
N MET A 373 18.28 12.86 -5.65
CA MET A 373 18.39 12.01 -4.46
C MET A 373 19.87 11.63 -4.23
N LEU A 374 20.55 11.09 -5.24
CA LEU A 374 21.97 10.70 -5.13
C LEU A 374 22.87 11.88 -4.73
N LYS A 375 22.61 13.08 -5.27
CA LYS A 375 23.30 14.31 -4.87
C LYS A 375 23.10 14.63 -3.39
N ASN A 376 21.87 14.51 -2.89
CA ASN A 376 21.57 14.79 -1.48
C ASN A 376 22.22 13.75 -0.57
N CYS A 377 22.18 12.47 -0.94
CA CYS A 377 22.85 11.38 -0.24
C CYS A 377 24.36 11.63 -0.11
N LEU A 378 25.04 11.99 -1.21
CA LEU A 378 26.46 12.36 -1.20
C LEU A 378 26.76 13.61 -0.37
N ARG A 379 25.88 14.62 -0.40
CA ARG A 379 26.05 15.82 0.43
C ARG A 379 25.94 15.52 1.92
N CYS A 380 25.09 14.56 2.29
CA CYS A 380 24.87 14.10 3.65
C CYS A 380 25.82 12.97 4.05
N GLU A 381 26.83 12.67 3.23
CA GLU A 381 27.85 11.69 3.56
C GLU A 381 28.72 12.24 4.71
N GLY A 382 28.57 11.63 5.88
CA GLY A 382 29.32 11.96 7.09
C GLY A 382 30.70 11.31 7.11
N ASN A 383 31.13 10.84 8.29
CA ASN A 383 32.43 10.16 8.45
C ASN A 383 32.45 8.74 7.88
N ASN A 384 31.28 8.14 7.69
CA ASN A 384 31.14 6.81 7.14
C ASN A 384 30.88 6.95 5.63
N ALA A 385 31.90 6.66 4.82
CA ALA A 385 31.89 6.80 3.36
C ALA A 385 31.01 5.74 2.65
N TYR A 386 29.76 5.53 3.09
CA TYR A 386 28.87 4.49 2.60
C TYR A 386 28.58 4.63 1.11
N VAL A 387 28.19 5.84 0.67
CA VAL A 387 27.78 6.12 -0.70
C VAL A 387 29.00 6.09 -1.63
N SER A 388 30.11 6.68 -1.19
CA SER A 388 31.39 6.72 -1.89
C SER A 388 31.98 5.31 -2.05
N ASN A 389 31.98 4.50 -0.99
CA ASN A 389 32.45 3.11 -1.07
C ASN A 389 31.54 2.28 -1.99
N TRP A 390 30.23 2.39 -1.85
CA TRP A 390 29.28 1.70 -2.72
C TRP A 390 29.45 2.10 -4.19
N MET A 391 29.63 3.39 -4.49
CA MET A 391 29.90 3.87 -5.86
C MET A 391 31.24 3.36 -6.42
N THR A 392 32.24 3.12 -5.57
CA THR A 392 33.50 2.49 -6.00
C THR A 392 33.37 0.98 -6.23
N GLU A 393 32.56 0.30 -5.44
CA GLU A 393 32.31 -1.15 -5.56
C GLU A 393 31.40 -1.46 -6.77
N ASP A 394 30.31 -0.70 -6.98
CA ASP A 394 29.47 -0.82 -8.18
C ASP A 394 29.84 0.23 -9.25
N SER A 395 30.99 -0.02 -9.88
CA SER A 395 31.55 0.83 -10.94
C SER A 395 30.60 1.13 -12.12
N ARG A 396 29.51 0.37 -12.30
CA ARG A 396 28.55 0.52 -13.41
C ARG A 396 27.67 1.75 -13.24
N VAL A 397 27.17 2.00 -12.02
CA VAL A 397 26.33 3.18 -11.71
C VAL A 397 27.17 4.45 -11.82
N LEU A 398 28.39 4.43 -11.28
CA LEU A 398 29.34 5.54 -11.41
C LEU A 398 29.68 5.84 -12.87
N LYS A 399 29.82 4.81 -13.70
CA LYS A 399 30.05 4.96 -15.14
C LYS A 399 28.84 5.59 -15.84
N ALA A 400 27.63 5.14 -15.55
CA ALA A 400 26.40 5.71 -16.13
C ALA A 400 26.21 7.19 -15.76
N VAL A 401 26.45 7.58 -14.50
CA VAL A 401 26.42 8.98 -14.06
C VAL A 401 27.48 9.83 -14.78
N LYS A 402 28.69 9.29 -14.99
CA LYS A 402 29.76 9.97 -15.75
C LYS A 402 29.42 10.09 -17.23
N GLU A 403 28.85 9.06 -17.84
CA GLU A 403 28.40 9.05 -19.25
C GLU A 403 27.31 10.11 -19.47
N LEU A 404 26.30 10.16 -18.58
CA LEU A 404 25.26 11.20 -18.52
C LEU A 404 25.80 12.63 -18.47
N ALA A 405 26.83 12.86 -17.68
CA ALA A 405 27.47 14.17 -17.56
C ALA A 405 28.39 14.54 -18.74
N SER A 406 28.79 13.56 -19.56
CA SER A 406 29.75 13.74 -20.65
C SER A 406 29.12 14.00 -22.03
N GLN A 407 27.80 13.88 -22.17
CA GLN A 407 27.04 14.05 -23.43
C GLN A 407 27.04 15.49 -24.03
N ASP A 408 27.99 16.37 -23.69
CA ASP A 408 28.14 17.74 -24.27
C ASP A 408 29.59 18.08 -24.71
N GLN A 409 30.58 17.19 -24.56
CA GLN A 409 31.96 17.56 -24.94
C GLN A 409 32.24 17.49 -26.45
N ASP A 410 31.49 16.69 -27.22
CA ASP A 410 31.70 16.58 -28.67
C ASP A 410 30.94 17.64 -29.50
N ILE A 411 29.86 18.25 -28.99
CA ILE A 411 29.06 19.25 -29.72
C ILE A 411 29.68 20.65 -29.66
N ARG A 412 30.50 20.94 -28.65
CA ARG A 412 31.23 22.22 -28.53
C ARG A 412 32.49 22.30 -29.39
N LEU A 413 33.13 21.17 -29.71
CA LEU A 413 34.33 21.15 -30.55
C LEU A 413 34.02 21.28 -32.06
N GLU A 414 32.80 20.94 -32.50
CA GLU A 414 32.35 21.22 -33.88
C GLU A 414 31.86 22.67 -34.08
N ASN A 415 31.34 23.31 -33.03
CA ASN A 415 30.82 24.69 -33.10
C ASN A 415 31.90 25.79 -33.11
N GLU A 416 33.16 25.48 -32.79
CA GLU A 416 34.26 26.45 -32.93
C GLU A 416 34.84 26.54 -34.36
N ARG A 417 34.38 25.71 -35.31
CA ARG A 417 34.80 25.78 -36.72
C ARG A 417 33.81 26.45 -37.68
N GLY A 418 32.62 26.87 -37.24
CA GLY A 418 31.60 27.38 -38.15
C GLY A 418 30.72 28.48 -37.56
N LYS A 419 31.20 29.73 -37.52
CA LYS A 419 30.31 30.89 -37.37
C LYS A 419 29.60 31.18 -38.71
N SER A 420 28.29 30.99 -38.78
CA SER A 420 27.37 31.97 -39.41
C SER A 420 25.89 31.61 -39.24
N GLY A 421 25.14 32.49 -38.55
CA GLY A 421 23.82 32.96 -38.98
C GLY A 421 22.56 32.21 -38.52
N GLN A 422 21.84 32.82 -37.56
CA GLN A 422 20.37 32.74 -37.29
C GLN A 422 19.79 31.36 -36.90
N GLN A 423 18.98 31.15 -35.87
CA GLN A 423 18.21 31.99 -34.93
C GLN A 423 18.47 31.51 -33.48
N ARG A 424 18.33 32.41 -32.51
CA ARG A 424 18.40 32.09 -31.08
C ARG A 424 17.18 31.30 -30.64
N SER A 425 17.36 30.06 -30.23
CA SER A 425 16.49 29.34 -29.28
C SER A 425 17.24 29.21 -27.95
N GLY A 426 16.58 29.56 -26.85
CA GLY A 426 17.12 29.30 -25.52
C GLY A 426 17.26 27.78 -25.26
N PRO A 427 18.05 27.38 -24.26
CA PRO A 427 18.26 25.97 -23.94
C PRO A 427 16.93 25.31 -23.56
N SER A 428 16.68 24.10 -24.05
CA SER A 428 15.48 23.36 -23.65
C SER A 428 15.55 22.97 -22.17
N ILE A 429 14.41 22.61 -21.56
CA ILE A 429 14.37 22.03 -20.20
C ILE A 429 15.35 20.84 -20.10
N GLY A 430 15.56 20.08 -21.18
CA GLY A 430 16.57 19.02 -21.27
C GLY A 430 18.04 19.49 -21.18
N GLU A 431 18.35 20.73 -21.55
CA GLU A 431 19.70 21.31 -21.50
C GLU A 431 20.05 21.85 -20.09
N GLN A 432 19.04 22.18 -19.28
CA GLN A 432 19.19 22.53 -17.86
C GLN A 432 19.38 21.30 -16.96
N ILE A 433 18.78 20.15 -17.32
CA ILE A 433 18.98 18.85 -16.68
C ILE A 433 20.40 18.33 -16.92
N SER A 434 20.88 18.44 -18.18
CA SER A 434 22.23 18.05 -18.60
C SER A 434 23.37 18.76 -17.83
N ARG A 435 23.20 20.05 -17.48
CA ARG A 435 24.20 20.80 -16.69
C ARG A 435 24.14 20.54 -15.18
N THR A 436 22.99 20.10 -14.68
CA THR A 436 22.78 19.78 -13.26
C THR A 436 23.42 18.43 -12.90
N SER A 437 23.38 17.46 -13.83
CA SER A 437 24.16 16.22 -13.81
C SER A 437 25.68 16.46 -13.88
N ALA A 438 26.13 17.38 -14.75
CA ALA A 438 27.55 17.72 -14.88
C ALA A 438 28.19 18.40 -13.64
N ALA A 439 27.38 18.98 -12.75
CA ALA A 439 27.82 19.59 -11.50
C ALA A 439 27.83 18.61 -10.32
N ILE A 440 26.94 17.60 -10.29
CA ILE A 440 27.03 16.44 -9.38
C ILE A 440 28.34 15.69 -9.64
N VAL A 441 28.69 15.51 -10.92
CA VAL A 441 29.93 14.86 -11.38
C VAL A 441 31.22 15.66 -11.11
N ARG A 442 31.16 16.96 -10.81
CA ARG A 442 32.32 17.71 -10.28
C ARG A 442 32.47 17.59 -8.77
N LEU A 443 31.36 17.43 -8.04
CA LEU A 443 31.33 17.25 -6.59
C LEU A 443 31.87 15.87 -6.15
N CYS A 444 31.79 14.85 -7.00
CA CYS A 444 32.41 13.53 -6.76
C CYS A 444 33.89 13.43 -7.17
N ARG A 445 34.48 14.48 -7.77
CA ARG A 445 35.84 14.44 -8.34
C ARG A 445 36.91 15.11 -7.46
N SER A 446 36.52 15.85 -6.44
CA SER A 446 37.33 16.19 -5.25
C SER A 446 37.03 15.19 -4.16
#